data_AF-A0A6J6XFF4-F1
#
_entry.id   AF-A0A6J6XFF4-F1
#
_cell.length_a   1.000
_cell.length_b   1.000
_cell.length_c   1.000
_cell.angle_alpha   90.00
_cell.angle_beta   90.00
_cell.angle_gamma   90.00
#
_symmetry.space_group_name_H-M   'P 1'
#
loop_
_entity.id
_entity.type
_entity.pdbx_description
1 polymer ?
#
loop_
_entity_poly.entity_id
_entity_poly.type
_entity_poly.pdbx_seq_one_letter_code
_entity_poly.pdbx_strand_id
1 'polypeptide(L)'
;MCTPASTNISILEACARKNIRSVYITSAGYGETGESGVQAQKLLKDKARELDILLIGPNGQGLVSTPVNLCAQIVGPYPPKGAISVASQSGNFVSSFMNYARFTNVGIARAISAGNAACTGVPEVLDFFATDAETSVALVYLEGIQDGEKLASSMKSISSVKPLVVVKGGSTSSGALAAASHTGALASNDRVFDGVCFANGVTRVASAEEAFDVAATFATQPLPKGPNVVVLTTVGGWGVVTSDVISNDNVLKLISLPQDLSEAISALLPDRWSHNNPVDCAGGETRDTIPEVMRLIATHPGVDSIIFLGLGIQSNQARLMTEGHFYPDFGLERIVSYHQRQDERFAQVAFELSTETGKPILVATELGVADVNNPGVKAVQESGRLCYANGQRAARALALSYQYSKWRGVAK
;
A
#
# COMPACT_ATOMS: atom_id res chain seq x y z
N MET A 1 -23.12 -4.04 -17.48
CA MET A 1 -24.59 -4.20 -17.36
C MET A 1 -25.03 -3.65 -16.02
N CYS A 2 -25.93 -2.66 -16.04
CA CYS A 2 -26.42 -1.90 -14.88
C CYS A 2 -27.96 -1.86 -14.85
N THR A 3 -28.57 -3.02 -15.09
CA THR A 3 -30.03 -3.22 -15.23
C THR A 3 -30.55 -4.14 -14.12
N PRO A 4 -31.86 -4.18 -13.86
CA PRO A 4 -32.43 -5.11 -12.86
C PRO A 4 -32.05 -6.57 -13.15
N ALA A 5 -31.78 -7.35 -12.11
CA ALA A 5 -31.33 -8.75 -12.22
C ALA A 5 -32.23 -9.62 -13.12
N SER A 6 -33.55 -9.37 -13.10
CA SER A 6 -34.55 -10.07 -13.91
C SER A 6 -34.35 -9.92 -15.43
N THR A 7 -33.64 -8.88 -15.88
CA THR A 7 -33.39 -8.62 -17.30
C THR A 7 -32.02 -9.09 -17.79
N ASN A 8 -31.12 -9.46 -16.87
CA ASN A 8 -29.72 -9.69 -17.23
C ASN A 8 -29.50 -10.93 -18.10
N ILE A 9 -30.32 -11.98 -17.96
CA ILE A 9 -30.21 -13.19 -18.79
C ILE A 9 -30.44 -12.87 -20.28
N SER A 10 -31.54 -12.17 -20.59
CA SER A 10 -31.84 -11.80 -21.99
C SER A 10 -30.82 -10.83 -22.58
N ILE A 11 -30.23 -9.98 -21.75
CA ILE A 11 -29.13 -9.10 -22.15
C ILE A 11 -27.85 -9.91 -22.43
N LEU A 12 -27.51 -10.92 -21.63
CA LEU A 12 -26.37 -11.81 -21.93
C LEU A 12 -26.55 -12.52 -23.27
N GLU A 13 -27.75 -13.02 -23.57
CA GLU A 13 -28.04 -13.62 -24.86
C GLU A 13 -27.92 -12.61 -26.01
N ALA A 14 -28.35 -11.37 -25.79
CA ALA A 14 -28.15 -10.29 -26.76
C ALA A 14 -26.67 -9.93 -26.95
N CYS A 15 -25.88 -9.93 -25.88
CA CYS A 15 -24.42 -9.77 -25.92
C CYS A 15 -23.78 -10.87 -26.76
N ALA A 16 -24.14 -12.14 -26.53
CA ALA A 16 -23.63 -13.28 -27.30
C ALA A 16 -23.98 -13.16 -28.80
N ARG A 17 -25.23 -12.79 -29.13
CA ARG A 17 -25.65 -12.54 -30.53
C ARG A 17 -24.86 -11.42 -31.19
N LYS A 18 -24.37 -10.46 -30.40
CA LYS A 18 -23.50 -9.35 -30.85
C LYS A 18 -22.00 -9.66 -30.72
N ASN A 19 -21.64 -10.92 -30.43
CA ASN A 19 -20.27 -11.38 -30.22
C ASN A 19 -19.51 -10.64 -29.09
N ILE A 20 -20.22 -10.14 -28.08
CA ILE A 20 -19.63 -9.61 -26.85
C ILE A 20 -19.36 -10.77 -25.91
N ARG A 21 -18.08 -11.01 -25.60
CA ARG A 21 -17.60 -12.17 -24.80
C ARG A 21 -17.16 -11.84 -23.39
N SER A 22 -17.22 -10.58 -22.99
CA SER A 22 -16.86 -10.12 -21.65
C SER A 22 -17.91 -9.19 -21.11
N VAL A 23 -18.42 -9.47 -19.91
CA VAL A 23 -19.47 -8.69 -19.28
C VAL A 23 -19.15 -8.46 -17.81
N TYR A 24 -19.21 -7.20 -17.39
CA TYR A 24 -19.27 -6.84 -15.99
C TYR A 24 -20.73 -6.57 -15.58
N ILE A 25 -21.20 -7.20 -14.51
CA ILE A 25 -22.55 -6.99 -13.99
C ILE A 25 -22.47 -6.26 -12.65
N THR A 26 -22.97 -5.02 -12.59
CA THR A 26 -22.95 -4.23 -11.35
C THR A 26 -24.18 -4.48 -10.48
N SER A 27 -25.29 -4.88 -11.07
CA SER A 27 -26.57 -5.04 -10.38
C SER A 27 -26.51 -6.08 -9.25
N ALA A 28 -27.11 -5.74 -8.12
CA ALA A 28 -27.49 -6.64 -7.04
C ALA A 28 -28.79 -7.42 -7.38
N GLY A 29 -29.31 -8.20 -6.43
CA GLY A 29 -30.46 -9.10 -6.57
C GLY A 29 -30.10 -10.57 -6.74
N TYR A 30 -28.91 -11.00 -6.30
CA TYR A 30 -28.38 -12.35 -6.53
C TYR A 30 -28.09 -13.08 -5.21
N GLY A 31 -27.00 -13.83 -5.08
CA GLY A 31 -26.73 -14.70 -3.92
C GLY A 31 -26.86 -14.02 -2.55
N GLU A 32 -26.70 -12.70 -2.49
CA GLU A 32 -26.87 -11.86 -1.29
C GLU A 32 -28.33 -11.66 -0.86
N THR A 33 -29.33 -11.97 -1.69
CA THR A 33 -30.76 -11.75 -1.39
C THR A 33 -31.51 -13.01 -0.96
N GLY A 34 -30.80 -14.03 -0.47
CA GLY A 34 -31.38 -15.29 0.01
C GLY A 34 -31.66 -16.30 -1.11
N GLU A 35 -32.57 -17.25 -0.85
CA GLU A 35 -32.74 -18.46 -1.67
C GLU A 35 -33.11 -18.16 -3.14
N SER A 36 -34.03 -17.23 -3.39
CA SER A 36 -34.40 -16.81 -4.75
C SER A 36 -33.22 -16.18 -5.51
N GLY A 37 -32.39 -15.42 -4.79
CA GLY A 37 -31.19 -14.81 -5.32
C GLY A 37 -30.08 -15.82 -5.63
N VAL A 38 -29.92 -16.85 -4.79
CA VAL A 38 -29.01 -17.99 -5.06
C VAL A 38 -29.42 -18.72 -6.34
N GLN A 39 -30.72 -18.97 -6.55
CA GLN A 39 -31.20 -19.58 -7.80
C GLN A 39 -30.94 -18.67 -8.99
N ALA A 40 -31.24 -17.37 -8.89
CA ALA A 40 -30.95 -16.40 -9.94
C ALA A 40 -29.45 -16.34 -10.29
N GLN A 41 -28.57 -16.43 -9.29
CA GLN A 41 -27.12 -16.46 -9.49
C GLN A 41 -26.67 -17.74 -10.18
N LYS A 42 -27.26 -18.89 -9.83
CA LYS A 42 -26.99 -20.16 -10.50
C LYS A 42 -27.39 -20.10 -11.97
N LEU A 43 -28.59 -19.62 -12.28
CA LEU A 43 -29.07 -19.39 -13.64
C LEU A 43 -28.14 -18.47 -14.43
N LEU A 44 -27.68 -17.37 -13.81
CA LEU A 44 -26.72 -16.44 -14.42
C LEU A 44 -25.40 -17.13 -14.77
N LYS A 45 -24.86 -17.93 -13.85
CA LYS A 45 -23.62 -18.68 -14.04
C LYS A 45 -23.73 -19.74 -15.13
N ASP A 46 -24.80 -20.51 -15.12
CA ASP A 46 -25.06 -21.57 -16.11
C ASP A 46 -25.20 -20.94 -17.50
N LYS A 47 -25.92 -19.82 -17.63
CA LYS A 47 -26.08 -19.11 -18.90
C LYS A 47 -24.78 -18.47 -19.41
N ALA A 48 -23.99 -17.85 -18.53
CA ALA A 48 -22.70 -17.26 -18.93
C ALA A 48 -21.74 -18.33 -19.49
N ARG A 49 -21.73 -19.53 -18.89
CA ARG A 49 -20.96 -20.68 -19.39
C ARG A 49 -21.48 -21.19 -20.72
N GLU A 50 -22.80 -21.38 -20.86
CA GLU A 50 -23.44 -21.81 -22.11
C GLU A 50 -23.08 -20.87 -23.28
N LEU A 51 -23.04 -19.57 -23.01
CA LEU A 51 -22.77 -18.53 -24.02
C LEU A 51 -21.28 -18.24 -24.23
N ASP A 52 -20.38 -18.90 -23.50
CA ASP A 52 -18.94 -18.61 -23.51
C ASP A 52 -18.65 -17.11 -23.26
N ILE A 53 -19.21 -16.59 -22.17
CA ILE A 53 -19.01 -15.20 -21.72
C ILE A 53 -18.20 -15.20 -20.42
N LEU A 54 -17.08 -14.47 -20.43
CA LEU A 54 -16.35 -14.10 -19.22
C LEU A 54 -17.18 -13.08 -18.43
N LEU A 55 -17.56 -13.45 -17.21
CA LEU A 55 -18.45 -12.65 -16.37
C LEU A 55 -17.78 -12.32 -15.03
N ILE A 56 -17.66 -11.01 -14.75
CA ILE A 56 -17.25 -10.48 -13.43
C ILE A 56 -18.46 -9.86 -12.73
N GLY A 57 -18.55 -10.05 -11.42
CA GLY A 57 -19.72 -9.75 -10.60
C GLY A 57 -20.58 -11.00 -10.33
N PRO A 58 -21.91 -10.86 -10.20
CA PRO A 58 -22.67 -9.61 -10.14
C PRO A 58 -22.40 -8.83 -8.84
N ASN A 59 -23.18 -7.78 -8.57
CA ASN A 59 -23.15 -7.04 -7.29
C ASN A 59 -21.75 -6.50 -6.91
N GLY A 60 -21.12 -5.76 -7.82
CA GLY A 60 -19.84 -5.12 -7.55
C GLY A 60 -19.78 -3.70 -8.11
N GLN A 61 -18.82 -2.91 -7.64
CA GLN A 61 -18.71 -1.48 -7.96
C GLN A 61 -18.14 -1.17 -9.35
N GLY A 62 -17.52 -2.12 -10.04
CA GLY A 62 -16.99 -1.92 -11.38
C GLY A 62 -15.52 -2.28 -11.51
N LEU A 63 -14.92 -1.78 -12.59
CA LEU A 63 -13.51 -1.98 -12.91
C LEU A 63 -12.83 -0.69 -13.39
N VAL A 64 -11.53 -0.58 -13.14
CA VAL A 64 -10.66 0.51 -13.58
C VAL A 64 -9.39 -0.08 -14.19
N SER A 65 -8.90 0.53 -15.26
CA SER A 65 -7.58 0.29 -15.83
C SER A 65 -6.97 1.63 -16.23
N THR A 66 -6.07 2.15 -15.41
CA THR A 66 -5.40 3.43 -15.67
C THR A 66 -4.45 3.39 -16.88
N PRO A 67 -3.79 2.27 -17.24
CA PRO A 67 -2.94 2.22 -18.44
C PRO A 67 -3.68 2.51 -19.75
N VAL A 68 -4.99 2.27 -19.80
CA VAL A 68 -5.84 2.49 -20.99
C VAL A 68 -6.97 3.51 -20.74
N ASN A 69 -6.86 4.31 -19.68
CA ASN A 69 -7.85 5.33 -19.30
C ASN A 69 -9.30 4.79 -19.20
N LEU A 70 -9.47 3.56 -18.71
CA LEU A 70 -10.78 2.95 -18.53
C LEU A 70 -11.24 3.12 -17.09
N CYS A 71 -12.39 3.74 -16.90
CA CYS A 71 -13.12 3.75 -15.63
C CYS A 71 -14.57 3.34 -15.88
N ALA A 72 -14.92 2.12 -15.45
CA ALA A 72 -16.25 1.57 -15.53
C ALA A 72 -16.74 1.25 -14.10
N GLN A 73 -16.81 2.28 -13.26
CA GLN A 73 -17.24 2.20 -11.87
C GLN A 73 -18.48 3.04 -11.58
N ILE A 74 -19.25 2.61 -10.57
CA ILE A 74 -20.44 3.33 -10.09
C ILE A 74 -20.11 4.31 -8.95
N VAL A 75 -19.09 4.00 -8.14
CA VAL A 75 -18.68 4.75 -6.95
C VAL A 75 -17.16 4.60 -6.79
N GLY A 76 -16.48 5.69 -6.43
CA GLY A 76 -15.03 5.72 -6.23
C GLY A 76 -14.38 6.83 -7.04
N PRO A 77 -13.18 7.31 -6.63
CA PRO A 77 -12.52 8.37 -7.36
C PRO A 77 -11.64 7.80 -8.49
N TYR A 78 -11.22 8.65 -9.44
CA TYR A 78 -10.19 8.29 -10.42
C TYR A 78 -8.82 8.21 -9.72
N PRO A 79 -8.19 7.02 -9.61
CA PRO A 79 -6.87 6.93 -8.99
C PRO A 79 -5.79 7.44 -9.95
N PRO A 80 -4.65 7.93 -9.43
CA PRO A 80 -3.49 8.18 -10.27
C PRO A 80 -2.99 6.88 -10.91
N LYS A 81 -2.35 6.98 -12.08
CA LYS A 81 -1.70 5.83 -12.71
C LYS A 81 -0.53 5.36 -11.84
N GLY A 82 -0.42 4.05 -11.64
CA GLY A 82 0.70 3.44 -10.93
C GLY A 82 0.72 1.92 -11.14
N ALA A 83 1.29 1.19 -10.19
CA ALA A 83 1.61 -0.23 -10.35
C ALA A 83 0.88 -1.18 -9.37
N ILE A 84 -0.02 -0.65 -8.53
CA ILE A 84 -0.84 -1.45 -7.61
C ILE A 84 -2.06 -1.98 -8.35
N SER A 85 -2.30 -3.28 -8.32
CA SER A 85 -3.54 -3.88 -8.84
C SER A 85 -4.42 -4.42 -7.73
N VAL A 86 -5.67 -3.96 -7.71
CA VAL A 86 -6.64 -4.23 -6.66
C VAL A 86 -7.67 -5.27 -7.13
N ALA A 87 -7.92 -6.29 -6.31
CA ALA A 87 -9.06 -7.19 -6.46
C ALA A 87 -9.81 -7.33 -5.15
N SER A 88 -11.13 -7.13 -5.15
CA SER A 88 -11.90 -7.15 -3.89
C SER A 88 -13.30 -7.69 -4.07
N GLN A 89 -13.74 -8.54 -3.14
CA GLN A 89 -15.15 -8.95 -3.03
C GLN A 89 -16.05 -7.81 -2.54
N SER A 90 -15.50 -6.81 -1.84
CA SER A 90 -16.22 -5.61 -1.42
C SER A 90 -15.89 -4.41 -2.30
N GLY A 91 -16.90 -3.81 -2.92
CA GLY A 91 -16.71 -2.55 -3.66
C GLY A 91 -16.13 -1.44 -2.79
N ASN A 92 -16.58 -1.32 -1.54
CA ASN A 92 -16.11 -0.27 -0.63
C ASN A 92 -14.61 -0.35 -0.39
N PHE A 93 -14.04 -1.56 -0.28
CA PHE A 93 -12.58 -1.72 -0.19
C PHE A 93 -11.85 -1.27 -1.46
N VAL A 94 -12.41 -1.51 -2.66
CA VAL A 94 -11.87 -0.94 -3.91
C VAL A 94 -11.84 0.58 -3.82
N SER A 95 -12.96 1.19 -3.42
CA SER A 95 -13.07 2.63 -3.21
C SER A 95 -12.08 3.16 -2.17
N SER A 96 -11.90 2.48 -1.03
CA SER A 96 -10.92 2.84 -0.01
C SER A 96 -9.50 2.89 -0.58
N PHE A 97 -9.08 1.85 -1.29
CA PHE A 97 -7.73 1.80 -1.86
C PHE A 97 -7.50 2.87 -2.93
N MET A 98 -8.49 3.18 -3.77
CA MET A 98 -8.38 4.28 -4.73
C MET A 98 -8.35 5.66 -4.05
N ASN A 99 -9.06 5.83 -2.93
CA ASN A 99 -8.97 7.07 -2.14
C ASN A 99 -7.58 7.22 -1.52
N TYR A 100 -7.00 6.16 -0.95
CA TYR A 100 -5.62 6.18 -0.47
C TYR A 100 -4.63 6.44 -1.60
N ALA A 101 -4.84 5.87 -2.78
CA ALA A 101 -4.01 6.14 -3.96
C ALA A 101 -4.01 7.61 -4.35
N ARG A 102 -5.17 8.28 -4.32
CA ARG A 102 -5.25 9.72 -4.56
C ARG A 102 -4.62 10.55 -3.45
N PHE A 103 -4.86 10.15 -2.21
CA PHE A 103 -4.35 10.86 -1.04
C PHE A 103 -2.82 10.85 -0.98
N THR A 104 -2.21 9.74 -1.36
CA THR A 104 -0.75 9.51 -1.29
C THR A 104 -0.03 9.74 -2.62
N ASN A 105 -0.78 9.94 -3.71
CA ASN A 105 -0.28 9.93 -5.09
C ASN A 105 0.39 8.62 -5.54
N VAL A 106 0.26 7.52 -4.78
CA VAL A 106 0.75 6.20 -5.18
C VAL A 106 -0.33 5.45 -5.96
N GLY A 107 -0.11 5.33 -7.27
CA GLY A 107 -1.18 4.98 -8.20
C GLY A 107 -1.55 3.50 -8.35
N ILE A 108 -2.70 3.31 -8.99
CA ILE A 108 -3.31 2.02 -9.30
C ILE A 108 -3.10 1.71 -10.78
N ALA A 109 -2.82 0.44 -11.12
CA ALA A 109 -2.82 -0.07 -12.48
C ALA A 109 -4.21 -0.61 -12.85
N ARG A 110 -4.70 -1.57 -12.05
CA ARG A 110 -6.02 -2.21 -12.20
C ARG A 110 -6.81 -2.08 -10.91
N ALA A 111 -8.13 -1.90 -11.00
CA ALA A 111 -9.02 -2.10 -9.86
C ALA A 111 -10.22 -2.93 -10.30
N ILE A 112 -10.47 -4.05 -9.64
CA ILE A 112 -11.56 -4.97 -10.00
C ILE A 112 -12.38 -5.28 -8.76
N SER A 113 -13.64 -4.84 -8.75
CA SER A 113 -14.62 -5.29 -7.77
C SER A 113 -15.20 -6.62 -8.26
N ALA A 114 -14.90 -7.71 -7.56
CA ALA A 114 -15.40 -9.04 -7.92
C ALA A 114 -16.88 -9.23 -7.55
N GLY A 115 -17.39 -8.44 -6.60
CA GLY A 115 -18.73 -8.59 -6.06
C GLY A 115 -18.96 -10.01 -5.53
N ASN A 116 -20.06 -10.62 -5.94
CA ASN A 116 -20.40 -11.99 -5.57
C ASN A 116 -19.46 -13.04 -6.17
N ALA A 117 -18.60 -12.67 -7.14
CA ALA A 117 -17.65 -13.58 -7.78
C ALA A 117 -18.30 -14.87 -8.34
N ALA A 118 -19.46 -14.72 -9.00
CA ALA A 118 -20.29 -15.88 -9.35
C ALA A 118 -19.63 -16.80 -10.41
N CYS A 119 -18.95 -16.20 -11.38
CA CYS A 119 -18.27 -16.90 -12.48
C CYS A 119 -16.75 -16.78 -12.38
N THR A 120 -16.23 -15.55 -12.48
CA THR A 120 -14.80 -15.24 -12.31
C THR A 120 -14.59 -14.71 -10.90
N GLY A 121 -13.74 -15.39 -10.12
CA GLY A 121 -13.42 -15.02 -8.75
C GLY A 121 -12.07 -14.33 -8.62
N VAL A 122 -11.71 -14.06 -7.36
CA VAL A 122 -10.41 -13.50 -7.02
C VAL A 122 -9.23 -14.38 -7.45
N PRO A 123 -9.28 -15.74 -7.36
CA PRO A 123 -8.19 -16.59 -7.85
C PRO A 123 -7.81 -16.31 -9.31
N GLU A 124 -8.80 -16.25 -10.21
CA GLU A 124 -8.56 -15.97 -11.64
C GLU A 124 -8.03 -14.57 -11.88
N VAL A 125 -8.47 -13.58 -11.08
CA VAL A 125 -7.94 -12.21 -11.15
C VAL A 125 -6.48 -12.17 -10.67
N LEU A 126 -6.11 -12.96 -9.67
CA LEU A 126 -4.71 -13.09 -9.22
C LEU A 126 -3.83 -13.73 -10.30
N ASP A 127 -4.31 -14.77 -10.99
CA ASP A 127 -3.58 -15.37 -12.11
C ASP A 127 -3.35 -14.37 -13.25
N PHE A 128 -4.35 -13.52 -13.53
CA PHE A 128 -4.20 -12.41 -14.46
C PHE A 128 -3.15 -11.40 -13.98
N PHE A 129 -3.21 -10.95 -12.72
CA PHE A 129 -2.23 -10.02 -12.15
C PHE A 129 -0.79 -10.57 -12.12
N ALA A 130 -0.62 -11.88 -11.97
CA ALA A 130 0.69 -12.53 -12.02
C ALA A 130 1.40 -12.30 -13.38
N THR A 131 0.63 -12.23 -14.47
CA THR A 131 1.16 -12.09 -15.85
C THR A 131 1.06 -10.66 -16.42
N ASP A 132 0.28 -9.78 -15.80
CA ASP A 132 0.07 -8.40 -16.26
C ASP A 132 1.31 -7.52 -16.07
N ALA A 133 1.89 -6.99 -17.16
CA ALA A 133 3.10 -6.17 -17.11
C ALA A 133 2.93 -4.84 -16.36
N GLU A 134 1.70 -4.33 -16.26
CA GLU A 134 1.40 -3.07 -15.55
C GLU A 134 1.24 -3.29 -14.03
N THR A 135 1.16 -4.53 -13.58
CA THR A 135 1.02 -4.87 -12.16
C THR A 135 2.39 -5.19 -11.55
N SER A 136 2.80 -4.44 -10.54
CA SER A 136 3.97 -4.76 -9.70
C SER A 136 3.61 -5.38 -8.36
N VAL A 137 2.43 -5.06 -7.81
CA VAL A 137 1.92 -5.59 -6.53
C VAL A 137 0.41 -5.81 -6.62
N ALA A 138 -0.06 -6.91 -6.02
CA ALA A 138 -1.48 -7.14 -5.85
C ALA A 138 -1.96 -6.79 -4.44
N LEU A 139 -3.09 -6.09 -4.35
CA LEU A 139 -3.74 -5.72 -3.10
C LEU A 139 -5.17 -6.26 -3.09
N VAL A 140 -5.45 -7.20 -2.18
CA VAL A 140 -6.67 -7.99 -2.22
C VAL A 140 -7.46 -7.90 -0.94
N TYR A 141 -8.78 -7.82 -1.09
CA TYR A 141 -9.71 -8.02 0.02
C TYR A 141 -10.62 -9.24 -0.21
N LEU A 142 -10.67 -10.12 0.79
CA LEU A 142 -11.45 -11.35 0.79
C LEU A 142 -12.40 -11.37 1.98
N GLU A 143 -13.66 -11.74 1.74
CA GLU A 143 -14.68 -12.04 2.75
C GLU A 143 -14.90 -13.55 2.84
N GLY A 144 -15.13 -14.20 1.69
CA GLY A 144 -15.47 -15.61 1.59
C GLY A 144 -14.54 -16.38 0.64
N ILE A 145 -14.28 -17.65 0.98
CA ILE A 145 -13.46 -18.56 0.18
C ILE A 145 -14.35 -19.70 -0.30
N GLN A 146 -14.60 -19.75 -1.61
CA GLN A 146 -15.39 -20.83 -2.23
C GLN A 146 -14.52 -22.06 -2.54
N ASP A 147 -13.31 -21.83 -3.08
CA ASP A 147 -12.35 -22.86 -3.47
C ASP A 147 -10.99 -22.49 -2.88
N GLY A 148 -10.64 -23.14 -1.76
CA GLY A 148 -9.43 -22.87 -1.01
C GLY A 148 -8.17 -23.34 -1.72
N GLU A 149 -8.23 -24.47 -2.43
CA GLU A 149 -7.08 -25.02 -3.17
C GLU A 149 -6.73 -24.12 -4.35
N LYS A 150 -7.75 -23.69 -5.11
CA LYS A 150 -7.56 -22.77 -6.23
C LYS A 150 -7.03 -21.42 -5.76
N LEU A 151 -7.58 -20.88 -4.67
CA LEU A 151 -7.10 -19.63 -4.07
C LEU A 151 -5.64 -19.75 -3.65
N ALA A 152 -5.28 -20.82 -2.93
CA ALA A 152 -3.90 -21.05 -2.49
C ALA A 152 -2.93 -21.19 -3.67
N SER A 153 -3.33 -21.91 -4.73
CA SER A 153 -2.54 -22.04 -5.96
C SER A 153 -2.30 -20.69 -6.63
N SER A 154 -3.34 -19.86 -6.76
CA SER A 154 -3.24 -18.55 -7.40
C SER A 154 -2.41 -17.57 -6.55
N MET A 155 -2.59 -17.60 -5.22
CA MET A 155 -1.77 -16.85 -4.26
C MET A 155 -0.29 -17.21 -4.37
N LYS A 156 0.04 -18.50 -4.49
CA LYS A 156 1.42 -18.96 -4.69
C LYS A 156 1.99 -18.47 -6.01
N SER A 157 1.21 -18.61 -7.09
CA SER A 157 1.59 -18.21 -8.45
C SER A 157 2.01 -16.73 -8.47
N ILE A 158 1.13 -15.84 -8.00
CA ILE A 158 1.45 -14.41 -7.97
C ILE A 158 2.60 -14.08 -7.01
N SER A 159 2.58 -14.60 -5.78
CA SER A 159 3.59 -14.26 -4.76
C SER A 159 5.00 -14.67 -5.19
N SER A 160 5.12 -15.71 -6.03
CA SER A 160 6.38 -16.17 -6.62
C SER A 160 6.98 -15.23 -7.67
N VAL A 161 6.26 -14.21 -8.11
CA VAL A 161 6.74 -13.23 -9.10
C VAL A 161 6.55 -11.78 -8.63
N LYS A 162 5.52 -11.50 -7.81
CA LYS A 162 5.09 -10.17 -7.38
C LYS A 162 4.54 -10.22 -5.96
N PRO A 163 4.75 -9.21 -5.10
CA PRO A 163 4.16 -9.19 -3.77
C PRO A 163 2.62 -9.24 -3.82
N LEU A 164 2.02 -9.94 -2.86
CA LEU A 164 0.58 -10.01 -2.66
C LEU A 164 0.24 -9.60 -1.23
N VAL A 165 -0.55 -8.54 -1.09
CA VAL A 165 -1.07 -8.04 0.18
C VAL A 165 -2.54 -8.41 0.30
N VAL A 166 -2.94 -9.01 1.42
CA VAL A 166 -4.31 -9.49 1.63
C VAL A 166 -4.88 -8.98 2.94
N VAL A 167 -6.09 -8.41 2.85
CA VAL A 167 -6.97 -8.19 4.00
C VAL A 167 -8.07 -9.23 3.97
N LYS A 168 -8.20 -10.02 5.04
CA LYS A 168 -9.26 -11.02 5.20
C LYS A 168 -10.30 -10.52 6.19
N GLY A 169 -11.51 -10.26 5.70
CA GLY A 169 -12.69 -10.03 6.53
C GLY A 169 -13.11 -11.29 7.27
N GLY A 170 -13.72 -11.13 8.44
CA GLY A 170 -14.25 -12.25 9.23
C GLY A 170 -13.18 -13.10 9.92
N SER A 171 -12.08 -12.48 10.36
CA SER A 171 -10.97 -13.15 11.05
C SER A 171 -11.27 -13.56 12.50
N THR A 172 -12.29 -12.98 13.12
CA THR A 172 -12.77 -13.33 14.46
C THR A 172 -14.12 -14.05 14.38
N SER A 173 -14.55 -14.73 15.45
CA SER A 173 -15.88 -15.35 15.49
C SER A 173 -17.01 -14.35 15.21
N SER A 174 -16.96 -13.17 15.84
CA SER A 174 -17.92 -12.09 15.61
C SER A 174 -17.83 -11.52 14.19
N GLY A 175 -16.63 -11.34 13.66
CA GLY A 175 -16.44 -10.89 12.28
C GLY A 175 -16.92 -11.92 11.25
N ALA A 176 -16.71 -13.21 11.51
CA ALA A 176 -17.15 -14.30 10.65
C ALA A 176 -18.68 -14.38 10.61
N LEU A 177 -19.35 -14.16 11.75
CA LEU A 177 -20.81 -14.04 11.81
C LEU A 177 -21.31 -12.83 10.99
N ALA A 178 -20.66 -11.68 11.10
CA ALA A 178 -20.99 -10.49 10.32
C ALA A 178 -20.76 -10.71 8.81
N ALA A 179 -19.69 -11.39 8.43
CA ALA A 179 -19.43 -11.75 7.03
C ALA A 179 -20.44 -12.78 6.51
N ALA A 180 -20.84 -13.75 7.34
CA ALA A 180 -21.81 -14.78 6.99
C ALA A 180 -23.22 -14.18 6.78
N SER A 181 -23.64 -13.20 7.59
CA SER A 181 -24.90 -12.49 7.36
C SER A 181 -24.87 -11.61 6.11
N HIS A 182 -23.69 -11.12 5.72
CA HIS A 182 -23.50 -10.27 4.55
C HIS A 182 -23.40 -11.05 3.22
N THR A 183 -22.81 -12.26 3.24
CA THR A 183 -22.47 -13.03 2.02
C THR A 183 -23.12 -14.41 1.93
N GLY A 184 -23.67 -14.92 3.03
CA GLY A 184 -24.17 -16.29 3.13
C GLY A 184 -23.07 -17.37 3.12
N ALA A 185 -21.78 -16.99 3.15
CA ALA A 185 -20.67 -17.95 3.13
C ALA A 185 -20.41 -18.59 4.51
N LEU A 186 -20.00 -19.85 4.51
CA LEU A 186 -19.53 -20.55 5.70
C LEU A 186 -18.26 -19.90 6.26
N ALA A 187 -18.16 -19.82 7.59
CA ALA A 187 -17.00 -19.28 8.27
C ALA A 187 -15.74 -20.10 7.96
N SER A 188 -14.71 -19.45 7.40
CA SER A 188 -13.39 -20.04 7.19
C SER A 188 -12.59 -20.07 8.50
N ASN A 189 -11.82 -21.13 8.76
CA ASN A 189 -10.90 -21.16 9.89
C ASN A 189 -9.72 -20.21 9.65
N ASP A 190 -9.65 -19.15 10.45
CA ASP A 190 -8.69 -18.07 10.24
C ASP A 190 -7.23 -18.51 10.42
N ARG A 191 -6.96 -19.46 11.32
CA ARG A 191 -5.61 -20.02 11.53
C ARG A 191 -5.12 -20.82 10.33
N VAL A 192 -6.04 -21.51 9.65
CA VAL A 192 -5.72 -22.22 8.41
C VAL A 192 -5.36 -21.21 7.32
N PHE A 193 -6.13 -20.12 7.22
CA PHE A 193 -5.84 -19.05 6.27
C PHE A 193 -4.48 -18.39 6.55
N ASP A 194 -4.13 -18.13 7.82
CA ASP A 194 -2.80 -17.64 8.20
C ASP A 194 -1.68 -18.58 7.76
N GLY A 195 -1.83 -19.89 8.00
CA GLY A 195 -0.86 -20.89 7.58
C GLY A 195 -0.68 -20.93 6.06
N VAL A 196 -1.79 -20.81 5.30
CA VAL A 196 -1.75 -20.73 3.83
C VAL A 196 -1.04 -19.47 3.37
N CYS A 197 -1.33 -18.31 3.97
CA CYS A 197 -0.66 -17.06 3.62
C CYS A 197 0.86 -17.16 3.87
N PHE A 198 1.25 -17.63 5.06
CA PHE A 198 2.64 -17.81 5.44
C PHE A 198 3.39 -18.75 4.48
N ALA A 199 2.81 -19.91 4.17
CA ALA A 199 3.43 -20.89 3.27
C ALA A 199 3.65 -20.36 1.85
N ASN A 200 2.81 -19.43 1.39
CA ASN A 200 2.82 -18.91 0.03
C ASN A 200 3.43 -17.51 -0.10
N GLY A 201 4.03 -16.96 0.96
CA GLY A 201 4.66 -15.63 0.90
C GLY A 201 3.67 -14.49 0.76
N VAL A 202 2.42 -14.70 1.20
CA VAL A 202 1.36 -13.70 1.16
C VAL A 202 1.45 -12.82 2.39
N THR A 203 1.47 -11.51 2.17
CA THR A 203 1.49 -10.51 3.23
C THR A 203 0.07 -10.24 3.71
N ARG A 204 -0.35 -10.92 4.78
CA ARG A 204 -1.66 -10.68 5.41
C ARG A 204 -1.60 -9.52 6.40
N VAL A 205 -2.59 -8.63 6.33
CA VAL A 205 -2.72 -7.45 7.20
C VAL A 205 -4.16 -7.29 7.71
N ALA A 206 -4.35 -6.46 8.74
CA ALA A 206 -5.62 -6.41 9.47
C ALA A 206 -6.58 -5.30 9.01
N SER A 207 -6.07 -4.25 8.38
CA SER A 207 -6.86 -3.07 8.01
C SER A 207 -6.60 -2.61 6.58
N ALA A 208 -7.55 -1.87 6.00
CA ALA A 208 -7.39 -1.27 4.67
C ALA A 208 -6.21 -0.28 4.62
N GLU A 209 -5.99 0.45 5.73
CA GLU A 209 -4.89 1.41 5.83
C GLU A 209 -3.53 0.71 5.80
N GLU A 210 -3.33 -0.29 6.65
CA GLU A 210 -2.09 -1.08 6.69
C GLU A 210 -1.85 -1.77 5.34
N ALA A 211 -2.91 -2.30 4.72
CA ALA A 211 -2.80 -2.94 3.42
C ALA A 211 -2.33 -1.99 2.32
N PHE A 212 -2.86 -0.77 2.31
CA PHE A 212 -2.44 0.22 1.35
C PHE A 212 -1.00 0.66 1.60
N ASP A 213 -0.60 0.92 2.85
CA ASP A 213 0.77 1.28 3.20
C ASP A 213 1.78 0.23 2.70
N VAL A 214 1.48 -1.03 2.96
CA VAL A 214 2.34 -2.15 2.55
C VAL A 214 2.39 -2.30 1.03
N ALA A 215 1.23 -2.22 0.36
CA ALA A 215 1.18 -2.30 -1.10
C ALA A 215 1.92 -1.13 -1.76
N ALA A 216 1.76 0.09 -1.24
CA ALA A 216 2.49 1.27 -1.69
C ALA A 216 3.99 1.15 -1.44
N THR A 217 4.40 0.53 -0.32
CA THR A 217 5.81 0.22 -0.05
C THR A 217 6.37 -0.70 -1.13
N PHE A 218 5.71 -1.83 -1.41
CA PHE A 218 6.12 -2.74 -2.47
C PHE A 218 6.13 -2.11 -3.86
N ALA A 219 5.16 -1.23 -4.15
CA ALA A 219 5.05 -0.57 -5.45
C ALA A 219 6.15 0.46 -5.69
N THR A 220 6.70 1.04 -4.62
CA THR A 220 7.51 2.25 -4.73
C THR A 220 8.92 2.10 -4.19
N GLN A 221 9.23 1.09 -3.37
CA GLN A 221 10.52 0.92 -2.71
C GLN A 221 11.23 -0.38 -3.15
N PRO A 222 12.57 -0.41 -3.20
CA PRO A 222 13.30 -1.66 -3.37
C PRO A 222 13.11 -2.58 -2.15
N LEU A 223 13.18 -3.89 -2.36
CA LEU A 223 13.12 -4.84 -1.26
C LEU A 223 14.39 -4.73 -0.39
N PRO A 224 14.27 -4.71 0.95
CA PRO A 224 15.43 -4.74 1.83
C PRO A 224 16.17 -6.08 1.65
N LYS A 225 17.51 -6.03 1.67
CA LYS A 225 18.39 -7.19 1.47
C LYS A 225 18.80 -7.88 2.78
N GLY A 226 18.40 -7.30 3.90
CA GLY A 226 18.66 -7.80 5.25
C GLY A 226 17.84 -7.02 6.27
N PRO A 227 17.95 -7.38 7.57
CA PRO A 227 17.12 -6.82 8.62
C PRO A 227 17.65 -5.50 9.20
N ASN A 228 18.84 -5.04 8.81
CA ASN A 228 19.51 -3.95 9.51
C ASN A 228 18.92 -2.59 9.16
N VAL A 229 18.29 -1.94 10.14
CA VAL A 229 17.63 -0.65 9.99
C VAL A 229 18.38 0.41 10.76
N VAL A 230 18.54 1.58 10.15
CA VAL A 230 18.90 2.82 10.85
C VAL A 230 17.73 3.79 10.82
N VAL A 231 17.38 4.34 11.98
CA VAL A 231 16.40 5.42 12.09
C VAL A 231 17.17 6.74 12.09
N LEU A 232 16.92 7.59 11.09
CA LEU A 232 17.44 8.95 11.02
C LEU A 232 16.32 9.91 11.43
N THR A 233 16.57 10.80 12.38
CA THR A 233 15.53 11.72 12.88
C THR A 233 16.06 13.11 13.20
N THR A 234 15.20 14.11 12.99
CA THR A 234 15.35 15.47 13.54
C THR A 234 14.53 15.67 14.83
N VAL A 235 13.82 14.62 15.27
CA VAL A 235 12.96 14.60 16.47
C VAL A 235 13.18 13.33 17.28
N GLY A 236 13.86 13.42 18.42
CA GLY A 236 14.20 12.27 19.25
C GLY A 236 13.01 11.41 19.70
N GLY A 237 11.91 12.05 20.13
CA GLY A 237 10.74 11.33 20.64
C GLY A 237 10.09 10.37 19.62
N TRP A 238 10.05 10.77 18.35
CA TRP A 238 9.55 9.89 17.27
C TRP A 238 10.51 8.71 17.01
N GLY A 239 11.81 8.93 17.19
CA GLY A 239 12.83 7.88 17.12
C GLY A 239 12.59 6.78 18.16
N VAL A 240 12.25 7.15 19.40
CA VAL A 240 11.98 6.19 20.50
C VAL A 240 10.81 5.27 20.15
N VAL A 241 9.63 5.83 19.87
CA VAL A 241 8.43 5.01 19.61
C VAL A 241 8.55 4.18 18.33
N THR A 242 9.34 4.63 17.36
CA THR A 242 9.64 3.86 16.15
C THR A 242 10.56 2.68 16.47
N SER A 243 11.56 2.91 17.33
CA SER A 243 12.51 1.88 17.80
C SER A 243 11.81 0.76 18.57
N ASP A 244 10.81 1.09 19.39
CA ASP A 244 10.00 0.11 20.10
C ASP A 244 9.27 -0.82 19.12
N VAL A 245 8.66 -0.27 18.06
CA VAL A 245 7.97 -1.07 17.04
C VAL A 245 8.94 -1.97 16.28
N ILE A 246 10.11 -1.46 15.89
CA ILE A 246 11.16 -2.25 15.23
C ILE A 246 11.60 -3.43 16.11
N SER A 247 11.65 -3.23 17.43
CA SER A 247 12.18 -4.23 18.38
C SER A 247 11.14 -5.27 18.83
N ASN A 248 9.84 -4.97 18.72
CA ASN A 248 8.78 -5.80 19.32
C ASN A 248 8.64 -7.20 18.71
N ASP A 249 8.77 -7.35 17.39
CA ASP A 249 8.53 -8.62 16.69
C ASP A 249 9.81 -9.34 16.22
N ASN A 250 10.99 -8.75 16.46
CA ASN A 250 12.31 -9.24 16.03
C ASN A 250 12.42 -9.55 14.52
N VAL A 251 11.57 -8.93 13.69
CA VAL A 251 11.62 -9.08 12.24
C VAL A 251 12.73 -8.20 11.66
N LEU A 252 12.82 -6.96 12.14
CA LEU A 252 13.86 -6.01 11.80
C LEU A 252 14.87 -5.90 12.95
N LYS A 253 16.04 -5.33 12.66
CA LYS A 253 17.10 -5.10 13.64
C LYS A 253 17.50 -3.63 13.63
N LEU A 254 17.18 -2.93 14.72
CA LEU A 254 17.78 -1.63 15.02
C LEU A 254 19.25 -1.87 15.37
N ILE A 255 20.15 -1.65 14.40
CA ILE A 255 21.57 -2.00 14.60
C ILE A 255 22.29 -1.02 15.51
N SER A 256 23.26 -1.52 16.27
CA SER A 256 24.34 -0.68 16.78
C SER A 256 25.11 -0.10 15.60
N LEU A 257 25.39 1.20 15.64
CA LEU A 257 26.12 1.85 14.56
C LEU A 257 27.54 1.27 14.46
N PRO A 258 27.99 0.85 13.27
CA PRO A 258 29.39 0.55 13.01
C PRO A 258 30.28 1.73 13.40
N GLN A 259 31.47 1.43 13.93
CA GLN A 259 32.36 2.45 14.49
C GLN A 259 32.74 3.51 13.46
N ASP A 260 33.07 3.09 12.24
CA ASP A 260 33.39 3.95 11.10
C ASP A 260 32.21 4.84 10.70
N LEU A 261 30.98 4.31 10.69
CA LEU A 261 29.78 5.10 10.44
C LEU A 261 29.52 6.12 11.55
N SER A 262 29.68 5.73 12.82
CA SER A 262 29.50 6.61 13.97
C SER A 262 30.51 7.76 13.99
N GLU A 263 31.78 7.49 13.66
CA GLU A 263 32.84 8.49 13.53
C GLU A 263 32.56 9.46 12.37
N ALA A 264 32.14 8.96 11.21
CA ALA A 264 31.79 9.78 10.07
C ALA A 264 30.60 10.70 10.35
N ILE A 265 29.57 10.21 11.05
CA ILE A 265 28.42 11.02 11.47
C ILE A 265 28.84 12.08 12.49
N SER A 266 29.70 11.71 13.46
CA SER A 266 30.19 12.64 14.49
C SER A 266 30.99 13.79 13.91
N ALA A 267 31.65 13.61 12.77
CA ALA A 267 32.35 14.69 12.08
C ALA A 267 31.42 15.75 11.46
N LEU A 268 30.12 15.44 11.28
CA LEU A 268 29.12 16.32 10.67
C LEU A 268 28.13 16.93 11.67
N LEU A 269 27.97 16.30 12.83
CA LEU A 269 27.00 16.67 13.85
C LEU A 269 27.69 17.24 15.10
N PRO A 270 27.02 18.13 15.85
CA PRO A 270 27.55 18.58 17.13
C PRO A 270 27.62 17.42 18.12
N ASP A 271 28.57 17.47 19.07
CA ASP A 271 28.81 16.42 20.09
C ASP A 271 27.57 15.95 20.86
N ARG A 272 26.49 16.73 20.87
CA ARG A 272 25.21 16.42 21.54
C ARG A 272 24.25 15.52 20.73
N TRP A 273 24.62 15.07 19.54
CA TRP A 273 23.82 14.10 18.79
C TRP A 273 23.71 12.77 19.56
N SER A 274 22.81 11.88 19.18
CA SER A 274 22.50 10.69 20.01
C SER A 274 23.66 9.71 20.23
N HIS A 275 24.70 9.71 19.39
CA HIS A 275 25.78 8.70 19.35
C HIS A 275 25.27 7.26 19.30
N ASN A 276 24.06 7.06 18.77
CA ASN A 276 23.39 5.76 18.74
C ASN A 276 22.40 5.69 17.56
N ASN A 277 21.72 4.56 17.41
CA ASN A 277 20.57 4.37 16.53
C ASN A 277 19.29 4.36 17.39
N PRO A 278 18.38 5.34 17.28
CA PRO A 278 18.26 6.34 16.20
C PRO A 278 19.36 7.40 16.16
N VAL A 279 19.76 7.78 14.95
CA VAL A 279 20.62 8.95 14.66
C VAL A 279 19.76 10.21 14.79
N ASP A 280 19.80 10.85 15.96
CA ASP A 280 19.13 12.12 16.24
C ASP A 280 20.10 13.28 16.05
N CYS A 281 19.77 14.19 15.14
CA CYS A 281 20.63 15.32 14.78
C CYS A 281 20.66 16.44 15.85
N ALA A 282 19.79 16.39 16.86
CA ALA A 282 19.80 17.27 18.05
C ALA A 282 19.84 18.78 17.73
N GLY A 283 19.08 19.22 16.74
CA GLY A 283 19.05 20.63 16.30
C GLY A 283 20.34 21.10 15.62
N GLY A 284 21.19 20.16 15.20
CA GLY A 284 22.43 20.39 14.45
C GLY A 284 22.25 20.43 12.94
N GLU A 285 21.02 20.32 12.45
CA GLU A 285 20.69 20.33 11.04
C GLU A 285 20.99 21.69 10.40
N THR A 286 22.01 21.72 9.54
CA THR A 286 22.17 22.77 8.55
C THR A 286 21.55 22.32 7.22
N ARG A 287 21.62 23.19 6.21
CA ARG A 287 21.14 22.89 4.85
C ARG A 287 21.65 21.57 4.27
N ASP A 288 22.89 21.20 4.59
CA ASP A 288 23.60 20.09 3.95
C ASP A 288 23.76 18.87 4.89
N THR A 289 23.52 19.04 6.20
CA THR A 289 23.78 18.01 7.21
C THR A 289 22.87 16.78 7.05
N ILE A 290 21.55 16.95 6.95
CA ILE A 290 20.61 15.82 6.82
C ILE A 290 20.86 15.00 5.55
N PRO A 291 21.00 15.62 4.35
CA PRO A 291 21.38 14.90 3.14
C PRO A 291 22.67 14.09 3.26
N GLU A 292 23.71 14.65 3.88
CA GLU A 292 25.02 14.00 3.97
C GLU A 292 25.01 12.84 4.98
N VAL A 293 24.39 13.03 6.15
CA VAL A 293 24.20 11.95 7.13
C VAL A 293 23.37 10.81 6.51
N MET A 294 22.29 11.13 5.79
CA MET A 294 21.48 10.12 5.09
C MET A 294 22.30 9.36 4.05
N ARG A 295 23.18 10.04 3.31
CA ARG A 295 24.09 9.43 2.34
C ARG A 295 25.09 8.49 2.99
N LEU A 296 25.72 8.89 4.10
CA LEU A 296 26.62 8.03 4.88
C LEU A 296 25.91 6.74 5.30
N ILE A 297 24.71 6.85 5.86
CA ILE A 297 23.91 5.70 6.29
C ILE A 297 23.53 4.82 5.07
N ALA A 298 23.03 5.42 3.98
CA ALA A 298 22.53 4.69 2.82
C ALA A 298 23.64 3.94 2.07
N THR A 299 24.84 4.51 2.01
CA THR A 299 25.99 3.89 1.31
C THR A 299 26.74 2.88 2.18
N HIS A 300 26.56 2.92 3.50
CA HIS A 300 27.26 1.99 4.41
C HIS A 300 26.83 0.52 4.18
N PRO A 301 27.76 -0.43 3.98
CA PRO A 301 27.42 -1.81 3.60
C PRO A 301 26.71 -2.60 4.69
N GLY A 302 26.84 -2.20 5.96
CA GLY A 302 26.15 -2.82 7.09
C GLY A 302 24.68 -2.40 7.29
N VAL A 303 24.17 -1.44 6.52
CA VAL A 303 22.80 -0.92 6.62
C VAL A 303 21.98 -1.45 5.45
N ASP A 304 20.80 -2.02 5.72
CA ASP A 304 19.90 -2.55 4.70
C ASP A 304 18.76 -1.59 4.36
N SER A 305 18.40 -0.69 5.27
CA SER A 305 17.24 0.19 5.13
C SER A 305 17.30 1.40 6.07
N ILE A 306 16.57 2.46 5.72
CA ILE A 306 16.46 3.68 6.53
C ILE A 306 14.99 4.02 6.77
N ILE A 307 14.67 4.43 8.00
CA ILE A 307 13.44 5.17 8.29
C ILE A 307 13.84 6.60 8.63
N PHE A 308 13.42 7.55 7.80
CA PHE A 308 13.66 8.97 7.99
C PHE A 308 12.45 9.66 8.62
N LEU A 309 12.66 10.28 9.76
CA LEU A 309 11.64 10.94 10.58
C LEU A 309 11.89 12.45 10.63
N GLY A 310 10.81 13.22 10.73
CA GLY A 310 10.88 14.67 10.97
C GLY A 310 10.91 15.53 9.71
N LEU A 311 10.64 14.95 8.53
CA LEU A 311 10.37 15.72 7.32
C LEU A 311 9.13 16.62 7.52
N GLY A 312 9.19 17.85 7.03
CA GLY A 312 8.06 18.80 7.05
C GLY A 312 8.16 19.82 8.18
N ILE A 313 9.09 19.66 9.12
CA ILE A 313 9.28 20.58 10.26
C ILE A 313 9.82 21.93 9.80
N GLN A 314 10.71 21.95 8.80
CA GLN A 314 11.19 23.20 8.21
C GLN A 314 10.01 23.94 7.57
N SER A 315 9.20 23.22 6.82
CA SER A 315 7.98 23.74 6.19
C SER A 315 6.96 24.25 7.22
N ASN A 316 6.84 23.63 8.39
CA ASN A 316 6.01 24.16 9.48
C ASN A 316 6.59 25.45 10.07
N GLN A 317 7.92 25.58 10.17
CA GLN A 317 8.55 26.84 10.55
C GLN A 317 8.27 27.93 9.51
N ALA A 318 8.30 27.59 8.22
CA ALA A 318 7.87 28.48 7.14
C ALA A 318 6.39 28.89 7.33
N ARG A 319 5.51 27.91 7.60
CA ARG A 319 4.08 28.15 7.81
C ARG A 319 3.80 29.07 8.99
N LEU A 320 4.48 28.87 10.12
CA LEU A 320 4.41 29.75 11.29
C LEU A 320 4.72 31.20 10.93
N MET A 321 5.74 31.43 10.09
CA MET A 321 6.11 32.77 9.64
C MET A 321 5.06 33.33 8.67
N THR A 322 4.58 32.53 7.71
CA THR A 322 3.57 32.94 6.72
C THR A 322 2.21 33.26 7.36
N GLU A 323 1.82 32.55 8.42
CA GLU A 323 0.59 32.82 9.18
C GLU A 323 0.74 34.02 10.14
N GLY A 324 1.97 34.51 10.35
CA GLY A 324 2.28 35.62 11.22
C GLY A 324 1.93 37.00 10.62
N HIS A 325 1.61 37.95 11.48
CA HIS A 325 1.23 39.32 11.11
C HIS A 325 2.27 40.07 10.26
N PHE A 326 3.54 39.72 10.38
CA PHE A 326 4.65 40.43 9.75
C PHE A 326 5.04 39.91 8.36
N TYR A 327 4.40 38.84 7.86
CA TYR A 327 4.65 38.34 6.50
C TYR A 327 3.88 39.18 5.46
N PRO A 328 4.47 39.53 4.30
CA PRO A 328 5.78 39.14 3.76
C PRO A 328 6.97 40.04 4.15
N ASP A 329 6.78 41.03 5.02
CA ASP A 329 7.77 42.05 5.34
C ASP A 329 9.02 41.50 6.07
N PHE A 330 9.99 42.39 6.33
CA PHE A 330 11.23 42.10 7.09
C PHE A 330 12.10 40.97 6.53
N GLY A 331 11.94 40.65 5.24
CA GLY A 331 12.69 39.59 4.56
C GLY A 331 12.19 38.18 4.87
N LEU A 332 11.00 38.03 5.47
CA LEU A 332 10.42 36.73 5.82
C LEU A 332 10.19 35.85 4.59
N GLU A 333 9.89 36.41 3.42
CA GLU A 333 9.77 35.64 2.16
C GLU A 333 10.99 34.77 1.87
N ARG A 334 12.21 35.33 2.08
CA ARG A 334 13.45 34.59 1.84
C ARG A 334 13.63 33.46 2.85
N ILE A 335 13.23 33.66 4.10
CA ILE A 335 13.35 32.67 5.18
C ILE A 335 12.33 31.54 4.96
N VAL A 336 11.08 31.88 4.67
CA VAL A 336 10.02 30.93 4.29
C VAL A 336 10.48 30.09 3.10
N SER A 337 10.94 30.73 2.04
CA SER A 337 11.43 30.03 0.84
C SER A 337 12.65 29.15 1.10
N TYR A 338 13.49 29.49 2.09
CA TYR A 338 14.63 28.64 2.47
C TYR A 338 14.14 27.36 3.13
N HIS A 339 13.24 27.47 4.10
CA HIS A 339 12.73 26.34 4.87
C HIS A 339 11.92 25.35 4.01
N GLN A 340 11.04 25.85 3.14
CA GLN A 340 10.27 24.99 2.22
C GLN A 340 11.20 24.18 1.30
N ARG A 341 12.20 24.85 0.71
CA ARG A 341 13.21 24.19 -0.12
C ARG A 341 14.10 23.19 0.62
N GLN A 342 14.26 23.32 1.96
CA GLN A 342 15.00 22.32 2.74
C GLN A 342 14.26 20.99 2.77
N ASP A 343 12.98 21.00 3.13
CA ASP A 343 12.22 19.75 3.19
C ASP A 343 12.05 19.13 1.80
N GLU A 344 11.77 19.92 0.76
CA GLU A 344 11.73 19.43 -0.62
C GLU A 344 13.04 18.72 -1.00
N ARG A 345 14.18 19.29 -0.63
CA ARG A 345 15.49 18.67 -0.85
C ARG A 345 15.68 17.39 -0.06
N PHE A 346 15.26 17.33 1.20
CA PHE A 346 15.40 16.12 2.02
C PHE A 346 14.58 14.96 1.43
N ALA A 347 13.36 15.25 0.96
CA ALA A 347 12.52 14.28 0.26
C ALA A 347 13.19 13.78 -1.03
N GLN A 348 13.72 14.70 -1.84
CA GLN A 348 14.40 14.37 -3.10
C GLN A 348 15.66 13.50 -2.87
N VAL A 349 16.48 13.85 -1.87
CA VAL A 349 17.70 13.08 -1.53
C VAL A 349 17.34 11.67 -1.05
N ALA A 350 16.29 11.51 -0.24
CA ALA A 350 15.82 10.19 0.17
C ALA A 350 15.41 9.32 -1.02
N PHE A 351 14.71 9.90 -2.01
CA PHE A 351 14.35 9.21 -3.25
C PHE A 351 15.59 8.83 -4.08
N GLU A 352 16.52 9.77 -4.29
CA GLU A 352 17.74 9.56 -5.07
C GLU A 352 18.63 8.48 -4.43
N LEU A 353 18.91 8.58 -3.14
CA LEU A 353 19.73 7.61 -2.42
C LEU A 353 19.09 6.22 -2.40
N SER A 354 17.77 6.12 -2.24
CA SER A 354 17.07 4.84 -2.31
C SER A 354 17.26 4.17 -3.68
N THR A 355 17.16 4.97 -4.75
CA THR A 355 17.34 4.51 -6.13
C THR A 355 18.80 4.13 -6.42
N GLU A 356 19.75 4.96 -6.00
CA GLU A 356 21.19 4.78 -6.20
C GLU A 356 21.71 3.52 -5.48
N THR A 357 21.31 3.34 -4.21
CA THR A 357 21.82 2.26 -3.36
C THR A 357 21.01 0.97 -3.46
N GLY A 358 19.79 1.05 -4.00
CA GLY A 358 18.85 -0.07 -4.02
C GLY A 358 18.38 -0.48 -2.62
N LYS A 359 18.40 0.44 -1.65
CA LYS A 359 17.94 0.24 -0.27
C LYS A 359 16.66 1.04 -0.03
N PRO A 360 15.67 0.50 0.70
CA PRO A 360 14.48 1.26 1.01
C PRO A 360 14.80 2.40 1.98
N ILE A 361 14.32 3.60 1.65
CA ILE A 361 14.35 4.78 2.52
C ILE A 361 12.90 5.23 2.68
N LEU A 362 12.32 4.94 3.85
CA LEU A 362 10.93 5.24 4.16
C LEU A 362 10.84 6.56 4.92
N VAL A 363 10.00 7.47 4.44
CA VAL A 363 9.84 8.80 5.04
C VAL A 363 8.55 8.88 5.83
N ALA A 364 8.64 9.19 7.12
CA ALA A 364 7.50 9.21 8.04
C ALA A 364 7.38 10.55 8.78
N THR A 365 6.17 11.11 8.77
CA THR A 365 5.82 12.35 9.46
C THR A 365 4.30 12.48 9.62
N GLU A 366 3.82 12.97 10.78
CA GLU A 366 2.39 13.19 11.03
C GLU A 366 1.77 14.22 10.07
N LEU A 367 2.61 15.07 9.49
CA LEU A 367 2.23 16.06 8.48
C LEU A 367 1.75 15.39 7.19
N GLY A 368 2.14 14.14 6.94
CA GLY A 368 1.60 13.33 5.85
C GLY A 368 0.07 13.17 5.91
N VAL A 369 -0.53 13.41 7.08
CA VAL A 369 -1.99 13.40 7.28
C VAL A 369 -2.54 14.73 7.77
N ALA A 370 -1.82 15.42 8.65
CA ALA A 370 -2.28 16.68 9.25
C ALA A 370 -2.17 17.88 8.29
N ASP A 371 -1.27 17.85 7.31
CA ASP A 371 -1.07 18.93 6.34
C ASP A 371 -0.53 18.40 4.99
N VAL A 372 -1.45 17.93 4.15
CA VAL A 372 -1.12 17.39 2.82
C VAL A 372 -0.48 18.40 1.86
N ASN A 373 -0.57 19.70 2.17
CA ASN A 373 0.03 20.75 1.36
C ASN A 373 1.44 21.14 1.85
N ASN A 374 1.92 20.51 2.93
CA ASN A 374 3.29 20.70 3.40
C ASN A 374 4.28 20.39 2.26
N PRO A 375 5.16 21.33 1.86
CA PRO A 375 6.09 21.14 0.75
C PRO A 375 6.96 19.88 0.83
N GLY A 376 7.41 19.49 2.02
CA GLY A 376 8.13 18.23 2.21
C GLY A 376 7.29 17.01 1.87
N VAL A 377 6.08 16.93 2.44
CA VAL A 377 5.12 15.84 2.17
C VAL A 377 4.81 15.77 0.68
N LYS A 378 4.53 16.91 0.07
CA LYS A 378 4.22 17.01 -1.36
C LYS A 378 5.39 16.54 -2.22
N ALA A 379 6.63 16.92 -1.88
CA ALA A 379 7.82 16.46 -2.59
C ALA A 379 8.01 14.93 -2.51
N VAL A 380 7.72 14.31 -1.36
CA VAL A 380 7.71 12.82 -1.26
C VAL A 380 6.66 12.23 -2.21
N GLN A 381 5.45 12.78 -2.22
CA GLN A 381 4.36 12.30 -3.09
C GLN A 381 4.64 12.52 -4.59
N GLU A 382 5.26 13.64 -4.95
CA GLU A 382 5.66 13.97 -6.32
C GLU A 382 6.79 13.05 -6.82
N SER A 383 7.65 12.55 -5.93
CA SER A 383 8.63 11.49 -6.24
C SER A 383 8.00 10.10 -6.45
N GLY A 384 6.67 9.99 -6.28
CA GLY A 384 5.92 8.74 -6.37
C GLY A 384 6.15 7.79 -5.19
N ARG A 385 6.65 8.29 -4.06
CA ARG A 385 6.86 7.53 -2.81
C ARG A 385 5.76 7.83 -1.80
N LEU A 386 5.53 6.87 -0.90
CA LEU A 386 4.62 7.07 0.22
C LEU A 386 5.29 7.89 1.33
N CYS A 387 4.62 8.96 1.76
CA CYS A 387 4.92 9.64 3.01
C CYS A 387 4.03 9.04 4.12
N TYR A 388 4.62 8.23 5.00
CA TYR A 388 3.86 7.55 6.06
C TYR A 388 3.43 8.54 7.13
N ALA A 389 2.26 8.31 7.73
CA ALA A 389 1.73 9.17 8.79
C ALA A 389 2.60 9.15 10.07
N ASN A 390 3.37 8.08 10.31
CA ASN A 390 4.26 7.97 11.45
C ASN A 390 5.27 6.83 11.26
N GLY A 391 6.28 6.78 12.13
CA GLY A 391 7.36 5.80 12.06
C GLY A 391 6.90 4.38 12.36
N GLN A 392 5.84 4.17 13.16
CA GLN A 392 5.28 2.86 13.43
C GLN A 392 4.73 2.20 12.15
N ARG A 393 3.98 2.97 11.35
CA ARG A 393 3.46 2.51 10.05
C ARG A 393 4.60 2.20 9.07
N ALA A 394 5.61 3.08 8.99
CA ALA A 394 6.79 2.83 8.15
C ALA A 394 7.55 1.57 8.58
N ALA A 395 7.81 1.40 9.88
CA ALA A 395 8.50 0.22 10.43
C ALA A 395 7.71 -1.06 10.15
N ARG A 396 6.38 -1.03 10.33
CA ARG A 396 5.51 -2.18 10.04
C ARG A 396 5.55 -2.56 8.56
N ALA A 397 5.44 -1.59 7.66
CA ALA A 397 5.49 -1.86 6.22
C ALA A 397 6.85 -2.37 5.75
N LEU A 398 7.94 -1.85 6.32
CA LEU A 398 9.30 -2.34 6.08
C LEU A 398 9.49 -3.77 6.56
N ALA A 399 8.99 -4.10 7.76
CA ALA A 399 9.09 -5.45 8.33
C ALA A 399 8.39 -6.48 7.44
N LEU A 400 7.19 -6.16 6.95
CA LEU A 400 6.44 -7.03 6.04
C LEU A 400 7.11 -7.13 4.66
N SER A 401 7.72 -6.05 4.18
CA SER A 401 8.51 -6.06 2.94
C SER A 401 9.75 -6.94 3.07
N TYR A 402 10.41 -6.91 4.23
CA TYR A 402 11.55 -7.78 4.54
C TYR A 402 11.15 -9.26 4.66
N GLN A 403 10.03 -9.57 5.31
CA GLN A 403 9.53 -10.95 5.37
C GLN A 403 9.28 -11.54 3.97
N TYR A 404 8.66 -10.76 3.08
CA TYR A 404 8.50 -11.16 1.69
C TYR A 404 9.85 -11.32 0.97
N SER A 405 10.77 -10.37 1.16
CA SER A 405 12.14 -10.43 0.59
C SER A 405 12.88 -11.71 1.03
N LYS A 406 12.75 -12.08 2.31
CA LYS A 406 13.30 -13.32 2.86
C LYS A 406 12.62 -14.56 2.27
N TRP A 407 11.30 -14.56 2.15
CA TRP A 407 10.55 -15.67 1.52
C TRP A 407 10.95 -15.87 0.06
N ARG A 408 11.22 -14.78 -0.68
CA ARG A 408 11.72 -14.81 -2.07
C ARG A 408 13.18 -15.26 -2.19
N GLY A 409 13.91 -15.38 -1.08
CA GLY A 409 15.35 -15.64 -1.08
C GLY A 409 16.20 -14.46 -1.57
N VAL A 410 15.63 -13.24 -1.59
CA VAL A 410 16.35 -12.00 -1.96
C VAL A 410 17.15 -11.48 -0.77
N ALA A 411 16.55 -11.51 0.43
CA ALA A 411 17.24 -11.16 1.68
C ALA A 411 17.87 -12.39 2.34
N LYS A 412 18.99 -12.15 3.04
CA LYS A 412 19.73 -13.19 3.79
C LYS A 412 19.23 -13.36 5.22
#